data_AF-A0A957T871-F1
#
_entry.id   AF-A0A957T871-F1
#
_cell.length_a   1.000
_cell.length_b   1.000
_cell.length_c   1.000
_cell.angle_alpha   90.00
_cell.angle_beta   90.00
_cell.angle_gamma   90.00
#
_symmetry.space_group_name_H-M   'P 1'
#
loop_
_entity.id
_entity.type
_entity.pdbx_description
1 polymer ?
#
loop_
_entity_poly.entity_id
_entity_poly.type
_entity_poly.pdbx_seq_one_letter_code
_entity_poly.pdbx_strand_id
1 'polypeptide(L)'
;MFNFLTSTLATAAALQVFLPWARGRAEGQIDKMQDAVFNTPGAESPVTPDVAVAGVGFLGVHFVLGQKVLGLRGWQAVLSLLLGLGVGVGLFLQMKGPKR
;
A
#
# COMPACT_ATOMS: atom_id res chain seq x y z
N MET A 1 1.40 1.72 24.59
CA MET A 1 1.73 2.90 23.76
C MET A 1 2.90 2.63 22.82
N PHE A 2 4.04 2.11 23.32
CA PHE A 2 5.19 1.74 22.49
C PHE A 2 4.83 0.82 21.30
N ASN A 3 4.19 -0.32 21.56
CA ASN A 3 3.76 -1.28 20.53
C ASN A 3 2.85 -0.66 19.45
N PHE A 4 2.01 0.30 19.83
CA PHE A 4 1.15 1.02 18.89
C PHE A 4 1.98 1.89 17.94
N LEU A 5 2.93 2.64 18.48
CA LEU A 5 3.84 3.46 17.68
C LEU A 5 4.70 2.60 16.76
N THR A 6 5.22 1.47 17.25
CA THR A 6 5.99 0.53 16.43
C THR A 6 5.15 -0.01 15.27
N SER A 7 3.90 -0.39 15.52
CA SER A 7 2.96 -0.84 14.47
C SER A 7 2.71 0.25 13.42
N THR A 8 2.44 1.49 13.87
CA THR A 8 2.24 2.65 13.00
C THR A 8 3.47 2.94 12.13
N LEU A 9 4.66 2.97 12.73
CA LEU A 9 5.91 3.25 12.03
C LEU A 9 6.29 2.12 11.06
N ALA A 10 6.10 0.86 11.45
CA ALA A 10 6.32 -0.28 10.57
C ALA A 10 5.42 -0.23 9.34
N THR A 11 4.15 0.13 9.52
CA THR A 11 3.20 0.36 8.42
C THR A 11 3.70 1.46 7.49
N ALA A 12 4.07 2.62 8.05
CA ALA A 12 4.55 3.76 7.26
C ALA A 12 5.84 3.45 6.49
N ALA A 13 6.75 2.69 7.09
CA ALA A 13 8.00 2.26 6.46
C ALA A 13 7.75 1.25 5.33
N ALA A 14 6.88 0.26 5.56
CA ALA A 14 6.54 -0.73 4.54
C ALA A 14 5.86 -0.08 3.31
N LEU A 15 5.06 0.97 3.52
CA LEU A 15 4.45 1.74 2.44
C LEU A 15 5.48 2.43 1.53
N GLN A 16 6.67 2.78 2.03
CA GLN A 16 7.73 3.37 1.20
C GLN A 16 8.28 2.40 0.16
N VAL A 17 8.11 1.08 0.38
CA VAL A 17 8.50 0.05 -0.57
C VAL A 17 7.31 -0.36 -1.43
N PHE A 18 6.15 -0.53 -0.81
CA PHE A 18 4.94 -1.00 -1.49
C PHE A 18 4.41 0.00 -2.53
N LEU A 19 4.32 1.30 -2.20
CA LEU A 19 3.71 2.30 -3.08
C LEU A 19 4.48 2.51 -4.39
N PRO A 20 5.84 2.65 -4.41
CA PRO A 20 6.58 2.71 -5.67
C PRO A 20 6.43 1.45 -6.52
N TRP A 21 6.49 0.27 -5.89
CA TRP A 21 6.35 -1.01 -6.59
C TRP A 21 4.97 -1.17 -7.22
N ALA A 22 3.90 -0.94 -6.45
CA ALA A 22 2.52 -1.04 -6.92
C ALA A 22 2.25 -0.04 -8.04
N ARG A 23 2.81 1.19 -7.94
CA ARG A 23 2.73 2.18 -9.01
C ARG A 23 3.38 1.68 -10.30
N GLY A 24 4.58 1.10 -10.23
CA GLY A 24 5.26 0.56 -11.42
C GLY A 24 4.48 -0.56 -12.09
N ARG A 25 3.78 -1.40 -11.32
CA ARG A 25 2.86 -2.43 -11.86
C ARG A 25 1.64 -1.81 -12.54
N ALA A 26 1.04 -0.80 -11.92
CA ALA A 26 -0.11 -0.10 -12.48
C ALA A 26 0.25 0.67 -13.76
N GLU A 27 1.40 1.36 -13.81
CA GLU A 27 1.88 2.08 -15.00
C GLU A 27 2.12 1.10 -16.15
N GLY A 28 2.83 -0.01 -15.92
CA GLY A 28 3.04 -1.01 -16.97
C GLY A 28 1.74 -1.70 -17.44
N GLN A 29 0.72 -1.79 -16.57
CA GLN A 29 -0.60 -2.28 -16.95
C GLN A 29 -1.36 -1.27 -17.81
N ILE A 30 -1.26 0.02 -17.48
CA ILE A 30 -1.83 1.11 -18.29
C ILE A 30 -1.18 1.15 -19.66
N ASP A 31 0.15 1.02 -19.75
CA ASP A 31 0.87 0.99 -21.03
C ASP A 31 0.37 -0.15 -21.92
N LYS A 32 0.21 -1.36 -21.37
CA LYS A 32 -0.39 -2.50 -22.10
C LYS A 32 -1.81 -2.23 -22.56
N MET A 33 -2.63 -1.62 -21.70
CA MET A 33 -4.01 -1.27 -22.05
C MET A 33 -4.04 -0.24 -23.18
N GLN A 34 -3.10 0.71 -23.19
CA GLN A 34 -2.93 1.72 -24.25
C GLN A 34 -2.48 1.09 -25.57
N ASP A 35 -1.53 0.16 -25.55
CA ASP A 35 -1.10 -0.58 -26.73
C ASP A 35 -2.24 -1.46 -27.31
N ALA A 36 -3.11 -1.97 -26.43
CA ALA A 36 -4.27 -2.80 -26.79
C ALA A 36 -5.54 -2.01 -27.17
N VAL A 37 -5.49 -0.66 -27.19
CA VAL A 37 -6.66 0.23 -27.42
C VAL A 37 -7.42 -0.08 -28.71
N PHE A 38 -6.77 -0.64 -29.73
CA PHE A 38 -7.45 -0.96 -30.99
C PHE A 38 -8.28 -2.26 -30.95
N ASN A 39 -8.01 -3.18 -30.01
CA ASN A 39 -8.65 -4.50 -30.00
C ASN A 39 -9.69 -4.66 -28.88
N THR A 40 -9.45 -4.16 -27.66
CA THR A 40 -10.40 -4.33 -26.53
C THR A 40 -10.24 -3.24 -25.45
N PRO A 41 -10.81 -2.04 -25.62
CA PRO A 41 -10.78 -1.00 -24.59
C PRO A 41 -11.46 -1.47 -23.30
N GLY A 42 -10.76 -1.38 -22.17
CA GLY A 42 -11.34 -1.64 -20.84
C GLY A 42 -11.51 -3.12 -20.45
N ALA A 43 -10.99 -4.07 -21.22
CA ALA A 43 -11.04 -5.49 -20.85
C ALA A 43 -10.14 -5.84 -19.66
N GLU A 44 -9.07 -5.08 -19.44
CA GLU A 44 -8.11 -5.33 -18.36
C GLU A 44 -8.26 -4.32 -17.20
N SER A 45 -8.10 -4.81 -15.97
CA SER A 45 -8.16 -3.97 -14.76
C SER A 45 -6.90 -3.12 -14.62
N PRO A 46 -7.01 -1.83 -14.24
CA PRO A 46 -5.85 -0.97 -13.97
C PRO A 46 -5.09 -1.39 -12.71
N VAL A 47 -5.74 -2.13 -11.80
CA VAL A 47 -5.08 -2.78 -10.67
C VAL A 47 -4.82 -4.23 -11.06
N THR A 48 -3.54 -4.59 -11.13
CA THR A 48 -3.13 -5.94 -11.47
C THR A 48 -3.43 -6.91 -10.30
N PRO A 49 -3.77 -8.18 -10.57
CA PRO A 49 -4.13 -9.15 -9.53
C PRO A 49 -3.06 -9.33 -8.44
N ASP A 50 -1.77 -9.23 -8.80
CA ASP A 50 -0.65 -9.29 -7.87
C ASP A 50 -0.62 -8.09 -6.91
N VAL A 51 -0.97 -6.88 -7.35
CA VAL A 51 -1.09 -5.70 -6.48
C VAL A 51 -2.25 -5.89 -5.50
N ALA A 52 -3.38 -6.45 -5.95
CA ALA A 52 -4.51 -6.76 -5.08
C ALA A 52 -4.15 -7.81 -4.02
N VAL A 53 -3.51 -8.91 -4.42
CA VAL A 53 -3.04 -9.97 -3.51
C VAL A 53 -2.04 -9.43 -2.51
N ALA A 54 -1.07 -8.63 -2.96
CA ALA A 54 -0.09 -8.00 -2.08
C ALA A 54 -0.75 -7.03 -1.09
N GLY A 55 -1.76 -6.26 -1.51
CA GLY A 55 -2.54 -5.39 -0.63
C GLY A 55 -3.31 -6.14 0.45
N VAL A 56 -4.00 -7.23 0.09
CA VAL A 56 -4.69 -8.10 1.05
C VAL A 56 -3.68 -8.76 2.01
N GLY A 57 -2.56 -9.25 1.48
CA GLY A 57 -1.48 -9.82 2.28
C GLY A 57 -0.89 -8.81 3.27
N PHE A 58 -0.67 -7.57 2.84
CA PHE A 58 -0.21 -6.48 3.69
C PHE A 58 -1.17 -6.23 4.87
N LEU A 59 -2.48 -6.12 4.59
CA LEU A 59 -3.49 -5.95 5.63
C LEU A 59 -3.51 -7.14 6.60
N GLY A 60 -3.49 -8.37 6.07
CA GLY A 60 -3.47 -9.58 6.89
C GLY A 60 -2.25 -9.62 7.81
N VAL A 61 -1.06 -9.34 7.27
CA VAL A 61 0.20 -9.30 8.04
C VAL A 61 0.16 -8.21 9.10
N HIS A 62 -0.36 -7.02 8.78
CA HIS A 62 -0.50 -5.93 9.74
C HIS A 62 -1.36 -6.34 10.95
N PHE A 63 -2.53 -6.94 10.71
CA PHE A 63 -3.41 -7.36 11.80
C PHE A 63 -2.84 -8.52 12.61
N VAL A 64 -2.21 -9.51 11.95
CA VAL A 64 -1.55 -10.63 12.63
C VAL A 64 -0.39 -10.11 13.50
N LEU A 65 0.50 -9.29 12.96
CA LEU A 65 1.60 -8.70 13.73
C LEU A 65 1.08 -7.81 14.86
N GLY A 66 0.14 -6.94 14.56
CA GLY A 66 -0.46 -6.02 15.54
C GLY A 66 -1.09 -6.77 16.71
N GLN A 67 -1.93 -7.78 16.45
CA GLN A 67 -2.68 -8.47 17.50
C GLN A 67 -1.89 -9.59 18.18
N LYS A 68 -1.15 -10.41 17.41
CA LYS A 68 -0.49 -11.61 17.94
C LYS A 68 0.91 -11.35 18.44
N VAL A 69 1.66 -10.45 17.80
CA VAL A 69 3.05 -10.15 18.19
C VAL A 69 3.12 -8.94 19.11
N LEU A 70 2.39 -7.87 18.77
CA LEU A 70 2.42 -6.60 19.50
C LEU A 70 1.32 -6.46 20.55
N GLY A 71 0.40 -7.42 20.65
CA GLY A 71 -0.65 -7.46 21.67
C GLY A 71 -1.68 -6.32 21.57
N LEU A 72 -1.85 -5.73 20.39
CA LEU A 72 -2.79 -4.62 20.17
C LEU A 72 -4.23 -5.12 20.15
N ARG A 73 -5.13 -4.32 20.73
CA ARG A 73 -6.57 -4.51 20.56
C ARG A 73 -6.96 -4.25 19.10
N GLY A 74 -8.05 -4.86 18.62
CA GLY A 74 -8.51 -4.69 17.23
C GLY A 74 -8.63 -3.23 16.79
N TRP A 75 -9.26 -2.37 17.61
CA TRP A 75 -9.37 -0.94 17.30
C TRP A 75 -8.01 -0.21 17.30
N GLN A 76 -7.06 -0.63 18.15
CA GLN A 76 -5.70 -0.07 18.16
C GLN A 76 -4.94 -0.46 16.89
N ALA A 77 -5.09 -1.70 16.43
CA ALA A 77 -4.52 -2.15 15.16
C ALA A 77 -5.08 -1.32 13.99
N VAL A 78 -6.40 -1.08 13.95
CA VAL A 78 -7.05 -0.23 12.94
C VAL A 78 -6.51 1.21 12.99
N LEU A 79 -6.46 1.83 14.17
CA LEU A 79 -5.96 3.21 14.27
C LEU A 79 -4.48 3.31 13.89
N SER A 80 -3.65 2.32 14.28
CA SER A 80 -2.23 2.30 13.88
C SER A 80 -2.07 2.13 12.38
N LEU A 81 -2.93 1.35 11.73
CA LEU A 81 -2.97 1.20 10.28
C LEU A 81 -3.31 2.53 9.60
N LEU A 82 -4.38 3.20 10.05
CA LEU A 82 -4.83 4.47 9.46
C LEU A 82 -3.78 5.58 9.62
N LEU A 83 -3.17 5.69 10.80
CA LEU A 83 -2.08 6.65 11.02
C LEU A 83 -0.85 6.29 10.19
N GLY A 84 -0.49 5.01 10.13
CA GLY A 84 0.64 4.52 9.34
C GLY A 84 0.45 4.77 7.85
N LEU A 85 -0.77 4.56 7.34
CA LEU A 85 -1.18 4.93 5.99
C LEU A 85 -1.06 6.42 5.74
N GLY A 86 -1.62 7.25 6.62
CA GLY A 86 -1.54 8.71 6.50
C GLY A 86 -0.09 9.21 6.43
N VAL A 87 0.76 8.74 7.34
CA VAL A 87 2.19 9.10 7.38
C VAL A 87 2.92 8.54 6.15
N GLY A 88 2.74 7.26 5.83
CA GLY A 88 3.43 6.60 4.72
C GLY A 88 3.10 7.22 3.37
N VAL A 89 1.82 7.49 3.12
CA VAL A 89 1.36 8.18 1.89
C VAL A 89 1.87 9.62 1.88
N GLY A 90 1.78 10.35 3.00
CA GLY A 90 2.29 11.72 3.10
C GLY A 90 3.78 11.82 2.76
N LEU A 91 4.60 10.93 3.32
CA LEU A 91 6.04 10.85 3.02
C LEU A 91 6.31 10.49 1.56
N PHE A 92 5.56 9.53 1.02
CA PHE A 92 5.69 9.15 -0.40
C PHE A 92 5.38 10.33 -1.32
N LEU A 93 4.34 11.11 -1.05
CA LEU A 93 4.00 12.30 -1.82
C LEU A 93 5.06 13.40 -1.67
N GLN A 94 5.62 13.59 -0.47
CA GLN A 94 6.67 14.58 -0.22
C GLN A 94 7.97 14.25 -0.98
N MET A 95 8.43 13.00 -0.92
CA MET A 95 9.61 12.55 -1.67
C MET A 95 9.43 12.66 -3.19
N LYS A 96 8.19 12.76 -3.63
CA LYS A 96 7.78 12.87 -5.03
C LYS A 96 7.34 14.29 -5.41
N GLY A 97 7.51 15.27 -4.50
CA GLY A 97 7.27 16.68 -4.74
C GLY A 97 7.99 17.17 -6.02
N PRO A 98 7.45 18.20 -6.69
CA PRO A 98 7.65 18.44 -8.10
C PRO A 98 9.15 18.57 -8.42
N LYS A 99 9.65 17.69 -9.30
CA LYS A 99 10.81 18.03 -10.11
C LYS A 99 10.38 19.24 -10.96
N ARG A 100 10.77 20.44 -10.51
CA ARG A 100 10.81 21.62 -11.39
C ARG A 100 11.82 21.38 -12.50
#